data_AF-A0A6L5NWU6-F1
#
_entry.id   AF-A0A6L5NWU6-F1
#
_cell.length_a   1.000
_cell.length_b   1.000
_cell.length_c   1.000
_cell.angle_alpha   90.00
_cell.angle_beta   90.00
_cell.angle_gamma   90.00
#
_symmetry.space_group_name_H-M   'P 1'
#
loop_
_entity.id
_entity.type
_entity.pdbx_description
1 polymer ?
#
loop_
_entity_poly.entity_id
_entity_poly.type
_entity_poly.pdbx_seq_one_letter_code
_entity_poly.pdbx_strand_id
1 'polypeptide(L)'
;MSNKLLTALFAAGFALLSSTASFAADEKQNLADFHVEMGGCENCHADGEPSADGAYEFEQCQSCHGALSEMDKVHQSHDGKLMCADCHAPHDTNVGDRPECSSCHDDGRTADKINKQ
;
A
#
# COMPACT_ATOMS: atom_id res chain seq x y z
N MET A 1 18.79 -59.04 26.14
CA MET A 1 17.65 -58.11 26.35
C MET A 1 18.10 -56.74 25.84
N SER A 2 18.21 -56.60 24.52
CA SER A 2 17.24 -55.98 23.58
C SER A 2 17.09 -54.48 23.80
N ASN A 3 17.66 -53.71 22.86
CA ASN A 3 17.86 -52.25 22.77
C ASN A 3 16.56 -51.43 22.72
N LYS A 4 15.50 -51.87 23.39
CA LYS A 4 14.16 -51.28 23.32
C LYS A 4 13.89 -50.19 24.38
N LEU A 5 14.83 -49.96 25.29
CA LEU A 5 14.66 -48.99 26.39
C LEU A 5 15.36 -47.64 26.14
N LEU A 6 16.27 -47.55 25.18
CA LEU A 6 16.95 -46.29 24.82
C LEU A 6 16.15 -45.42 23.83
N THR A 7 15.15 -46.00 23.17
CA THR A 7 14.30 -45.31 22.17
C THR A 7 13.08 -44.63 22.78
N ALA A 8 12.74 -44.90 24.04
CA ALA A 8 11.55 -44.34 24.69
C ALA A 8 11.75 -42.94 25.29
N LEU A 9 13.01 -42.48 25.47
CA LEU A 9 13.30 -41.17 26.07
C LEU A 9 13.51 -40.04 25.04
N PHE A 10 13.56 -40.34 23.74
CA PHE A 10 13.63 -39.33 22.68
C PHE A 10 12.27 -38.99 22.04
N ALA A 11 11.20 -39.72 22.38
CA ALA A 11 9.87 -39.54 21.80
C ALA A 11 8.96 -38.58 22.59
N ALA A 12 9.37 -38.13 23.78
CA ALA A 12 8.57 -37.26 24.64
C ALA A 12 9.13 -35.82 24.75
N GLY A 13 10.11 -35.45 23.92
CA GLY A 13 10.74 -34.12 23.91
C GLY A 13 10.45 -33.28 22.66
N PHE A 14 9.69 -33.79 21.70
CA PHE A 14 9.49 -33.16 20.39
C PHE A 14 8.02 -32.83 20.11
N ALA A 15 7.27 -32.43 21.15
CA ALA A 15 5.86 -32.04 21.03
C ALA A 15 5.55 -30.64 21.60
N LEU A 16 6.57 -29.81 21.83
CA LEU A 16 6.42 -28.48 22.43
C LEU A 16 7.09 -27.34 21.63
N LEU A 17 7.50 -27.58 20.39
CA LEU A 17 8.03 -26.54 19.48
C LEU A 17 7.25 -26.46 18.16
N SER A 18 5.93 -26.68 18.20
CA SER A 18 5.04 -26.11 17.17
C SER A 18 4.84 -24.63 17.50
N SER A 19 5.93 -23.88 17.40
CA SER A 19 5.91 -22.43 17.31
C SER A 19 4.83 -22.07 16.30
N THR A 20 3.91 -21.23 16.75
CA THR A 20 2.91 -20.56 15.93
C THR A 20 3.64 -19.80 14.82
N ALA A 21 3.96 -20.49 13.73
CA ALA A 21 4.03 -19.87 12.43
C ALA A 21 2.59 -19.44 12.13
N SER A 22 2.21 -18.30 12.73
CA SER A 22 1.11 -17.52 12.23
C SER A 22 1.39 -17.37 10.74
N PHE A 23 0.58 -18.04 9.93
CA PHE A 23 0.42 -17.64 8.55
C PHE A 23 0.03 -16.17 8.65
N ALA A 24 0.97 -15.27 8.35
CA ALA A 24 0.61 -13.93 7.94
C ALA A 24 -0.27 -14.16 6.72
N ALA A 25 -1.59 -14.12 6.94
CA ALA A 25 -2.50 -13.88 5.86
C ALA A 25 -1.97 -12.63 5.15
N ASP A 26 -2.04 -12.66 3.83
CA ASP A 26 -1.73 -11.56 2.92
C ASP A 26 -2.49 -10.30 3.38
N GLU A 27 -1.94 -9.59 4.37
CA GLU A 27 -2.47 -8.34 4.86
C GLU A 27 -1.95 -7.30 3.88
N LYS A 28 -2.84 -6.88 2.97
CA LYS A 28 -2.52 -5.83 2.02
C LYS A 28 -2.05 -4.61 2.82
N GLN A 29 -0.80 -4.24 2.62
CA GLN A 29 -0.21 -3.06 3.23
C GLN A 29 -0.90 -1.80 2.69
N ASN A 30 -1.26 -0.86 3.57
CA ASN A 30 -1.81 0.41 3.11
C ASN A 30 -0.73 1.19 2.33
N LEU A 31 -1.15 2.11 1.46
CA LEU A 31 -0.22 2.84 0.61
C LEU A 31 0.68 3.80 1.41
N ALA A 32 0.21 4.35 2.52
CA ALA A 32 0.99 5.23 3.40
C ALA A 32 2.13 4.49 4.09
N ASP A 33 1.86 3.35 4.72
CA ASP A 33 2.83 2.50 5.42
C ASP A 33 3.92 2.03 4.46
N PHE A 34 3.55 1.70 3.22
CA PHE A 34 4.52 1.44 2.15
C PHE A 34 5.51 2.59 1.92
N HIS A 35 5.05 3.83 1.96
CA HIS A 35 5.95 4.98 1.84
C HIS A 35 6.71 5.29 3.14
N VAL A 36 6.11 5.03 4.30
CA VAL A 36 6.77 5.18 5.61
C VAL A 36 7.96 4.24 5.74
N GLU A 37 7.87 3.02 5.22
CA GLU A 37 9.00 2.07 5.20
C GLU A 37 10.20 2.58 4.38
N MET A 38 9.99 3.50 3.43
CA MET A 38 11.03 4.05 2.58
C MET A 38 11.71 5.30 3.15
N GLY A 39 11.11 5.98 4.13
CA GLY A 39 11.70 7.21 4.69
C GLY A 39 10.90 7.96 5.75
N GLY A 40 9.96 7.29 6.43
CA GLY A 40 9.18 7.87 7.52
C GLY A 40 7.98 8.69 7.07
N CYS A 41 7.27 9.25 8.04
CA CYS A 41 6.10 10.11 7.79
C CYS A 41 6.51 11.42 7.10
N GLU A 42 7.76 11.86 7.33
CA GLU A 42 8.32 13.09 6.81
C GLU A 42 8.51 13.10 5.30
N ASN A 43 8.43 11.92 4.65
CA ASN A 43 8.40 11.81 3.20
C ASN A 43 7.22 12.58 2.58
N CYS A 44 6.11 12.70 3.31
CA CYS A 44 4.88 13.34 2.82
C CYS A 44 4.45 14.52 3.69
N HIS A 45 4.68 14.45 5.00
CA HIS A 45 4.17 15.43 5.96
C HIS A 45 5.29 16.28 6.55
N ALA A 46 5.10 17.61 6.57
CA ALA A 46 6.08 18.51 7.15
C ALA A 46 6.18 18.25 8.65
N ASP A 47 7.38 17.90 9.13
CA ASP A 47 7.61 17.47 10.53
C ASP A 47 6.73 16.29 10.97
N GLY A 48 6.25 15.48 10.03
CA GLY A 48 5.34 14.35 10.29
C GLY A 48 3.87 14.73 10.51
N GLU A 49 3.50 16.00 10.37
CA GLU A 49 2.14 16.52 10.56
C GLU A 49 1.47 16.87 9.22
N PRO A 50 0.18 16.52 9.04
CA PRO A 50 -0.54 16.81 7.81
C PRO A 50 -0.76 18.31 7.63
N SER A 51 -0.57 18.79 6.40
CA SER A 51 -0.95 20.16 6.05
C SER A 51 -2.46 20.36 6.08
N ALA A 52 -2.90 21.61 6.20
CA ALA A 52 -4.32 21.94 6.31
C ALA A 52 -5.10 21.73 5.00
N ASP A 53 -4.41 21.81 3.86
CA ASP A 53 -5.02 21.81 2.52
C ASP A 53 -4.49 20.70 1.59
N GLY A 54 -3.53 19.89 2.04
CA GLY A 54 -2.92 18.83 1.26
C GLY A 54 -1.87 19.30 0.24
N ALA A 55 -1.63 20.61 0.14
CA ALA A 55 -0.76 21.16 -0.90
C ALA A 55 0.70 20.73 -0.72
N TYR A 56 1.17 20.66 0.52
CA TYR A 56 2.52 20.17 0.84
C TYR A 56 2.68 18.71 0.43
N GLU A 57 1.74 17.84 0.84
CA GLU A 57 1.75 16.42 0.50
C GLU A 57 1.73 16.20 -1.01
N PHE A 58 0.96 17.00 -1.75
CA PHE A 58 0.91 16.93 -3.21
C PHE A 58 2.25 17.32 -3.86
N GLU A 59 2.97 18.30 -3.32
CA GLU A 59 4.34 18.62 -3.75
C GLU A 59 5.29 17.44 -3.49
N GLN A 60 5.16 16.79 -2.34
CA GLN A 60 5.95 15.60 -2.00
C GLN A 60 5.69 14.41 -2.93
N CYS A 61 4.44 14.20 -3.38
CA CYS A 61 4.15 13.19 -4.40
C CYS A 61 4.94 13.50 -5.70
N GLN A 62 4.86 14.76 -6.15
CA GLN A 62 5.43 15.18 -7.42
C GLN A 62 6.97 15.22 -7.40
N SER A 63 7.60 15.44 -6.25
CA SER A 63 9.07 15.43 -6.14
C SER A 63 9.69 14.09 -6.53
N CYS A 64 8.93 13.00 -6.40
CA CYS A 64 9.38 11.64 -6.72
C CYS A 64 8.70 11.06 -7.97
N HIS A 65 7.41 11.36 -8.20
CA HIS A 65 6.61 10.76 -9.28
C HIS A 65 6.43 11.65 -10.51
N GLY A 66 6.83 12.92 -10.44
CA GLY A 66 6.59 13.90 -11.52
C GLY A 66 5.18 14.49 -11.49
N ALA A 67 4.92 15.41 -12.42
CA ALA A 67 3.64 16.10 -12.54
C ALA A 67 2.58 15.25 -13.25
N LEU A 68 1.28 15.49 -12.97
CA LEU A 68 0.17 14.81 -13.63
C LEU A 68 0.19 14.96 -15.16
N SER A 69 0.66 16.11 -15.66
CA SER A 69 0.82 16.38 -17.10
C SER A 69 1.81 15.44 -17.81
N GLU A 70 2.70 14.79 -17.07
CA GLU A 70 3.77 13.93 -17.60
C GLU A 70 3.42 12.43 -17.50
N MET A 71 2.28 12.11 -16.89
CA MET A 71 1.79 10.76 -16.67
C MET A 71 0.90 10.26 -17.82
N ASP A 72 0.18 9.15 -17.62
CA ASP A 72 -0.72 8.59 -18.63
C ASP A 72 -1.99 9.45 -18.86
N LYS A 73 -2.84 9.03 -19.80
CA LYS A 73 -4.06 9.77 -20.18
C LYS A 73 -5.07 9.93 -19.05
N VAL A 74 -5.12 8.97 -18.13
CA VAL A 74 -5.99 9.06 -16.94
C VAL A 74 -5.52 10.20 -16.04
N HIS A 75 -4.21 10.30 -15.79
CA HIS A 75 -3.64 11.34 -14.93
C HIS A 75 -3.66 12.72 -15.58
N GLN A 76 -3.24 12.83 -16.84
CA GLN A 76 -3.19 14.10 -17.58
C GLN A 76 -4.53 14.85 -17.60
N SER A 77 -5.65 14.12 -17.62
CA SER A 77 -6.99 14.71 -17.64
C SER A 77 -7.37 15.47 -16.35
N HIS A 78 -6.66 15.17 -15.25
CA HIS A 78 -6.87 15.73 -13.91
C HIS A 78 -5.79 16.75 -13.52
N ASP A 79 -4.81 17.00 -14.39
CA ASP A 79 -3.79 18.01 -14.18
C ASP A 79 -4.41 19.40 -13.89
N GLY A 80 -3.92 20.05 -12.84
CA GLY A 80 -4.43 21.32 -12.33
C GLY A 80 -5.83 21.30 -11.71
N LYS A 81 -6.43 20.12 -11.50
CA LYS A 81 -7.80 19.99 -10.95
C LYS A 81 -7.86 19.18 -9.66
N LEU A 82 -7.03 18.15 -9.55
CA LEU A 82 -6.99 17.23 -8.42
C LEU A 82 -5.54 17.03 -7.95
N MET A 83 -5.39 16.66 -6.69
CA MET A 83 -4.15 16.18 -6.10
C MET A 83 -4.07 14.65 -6.23
N CYS A 84 -2.87 14.09 -6.07
CA CYS A 84 -2.68 12.62 -6.10
C CYS A 84 -3.60 11.92 -5.08
N ALA A 85 -3.70 12.49 -3.87
CA ALA A 85 -4.45 11.92 -2.75
C ALA A 85 -5.98 11.94 -2.94
N ASP A 86 -6.51 12.75 -3.86
CA ASP A 86 -7.95 12.77 -4.17
C ASP A 86 -8.43 11.44 -4.79
N CYS A 87 -7.52 10.73 -5.48
CA CYS A 87 -7.77 9.41 -6.05
C CYS A 87 -7.06 8.31 -5.25
N HIS A 88 -5.78 8.52 -4.92
CA HIS A 88 -4.97 7.59 -4.16
C HIS A 88 -5.00 7.95 -2.68
N ALA A 89 -6.08 7.64 -1.96
CA ALA A 89 -6.20 7.96 -0.54
C ALA A 89 -5.22 7.10 0.30
N PRO A 90 -4.02 7.60 0.69
CA PRO A 90 -2.92 6.71 1.04
C PRO A 90 -3.13 5.97 2.37
N HIS A 91 -3.89 6.56 3.27
CA HIS A 91 -4.22 5.96 4.57
C HIS A 91 -5.42 5.00 4.50
N ASP A 92 -6.22 5.05 3.43
CA ASP A 92 -7.48 4.30 3.27
C ASP A 92 -7.43 3.22 2.18
N THR A 93 -6.41 3.27 1.31
CA THR A 93 -6.24 2.35 0.17
C THR A 93 -4.97 1.54 0.32
N ASN A 94 -4.98 0.33 -0.24
CA ASN A 94 -3.81 -0.54 -0.19
C ASN A 94 -2.96 -0.45 -1.45
N VAL A 95 -1.70 -0.86 -1.31
CA VAL A 95 -0.80 -1.04 -2.45
C VAL A 95 -1.45 -1.96 -3.49
N GLY A 96 -1.51 -1.49 -4.74
CA GLY A 96 -2.07 -2.21 -5.87
C GLY A 96 -3.58 -2.03 -6.07
N ASP A 97 -4.29 -1.38 -5.13
CA ASP A 97 -5.69 -1.01 -5.35
C ASP A 97 -5.77 0.09 -6.44
N ARG A 98 -6.76 -0.03 -7.34
CA ARG A 98 -6.98 0.94 -8.43
C ARG A 98 -8.11 1.89 -8.01
N PRO A 99 -7.89 3.22 -8.02
CA PRO A 99 -8.96 4.18 -7.73
C PRO A 99 -10.17 3.99 -8.64
N GLU A 100 -11.36 4.02 -8.04
CA GLU A 100 -12.62 3.90 -8.77
C GLU A 100 -13.04 5.25 -9.37
N CYS A 101 -13.44 5.26 -10.64
CA CYS A 101 -13.85 6.48 -11.31
C CYS A 101 -15.25 6.98 -10.86
N SER A 102 -16.04 6.07 -10.29
CA SER A 102 -17.44 6.32 -9.89
C SER A 102 -17.58 7.22 -8.66
N SER A 103 -16.48 7.54 -7.96
CA SER A 103 -16.48 8.52 -6.87
C SER A 103 -16.83 9.93 -7.37
N CYS A 104 -16.46 10.26 -8.61
CA CYS A 104 -16.66 11.59 -9.21
C CYS A 104 -17.40 11.57 -10.55
N HIS A 105 -17.44 10.43 -11.26
CA HIS A 105 -18.05 10.32 -12.59
C HIS A 105 -19.21 9.32 -12.60
N ASP A 106 -20.29 9.65 -13.31
CA ASP A 106 -21.52 8.88 -13.38
C ASP A 106 -21.76 8.19 -14.74
N ASP A 107 -20.79 8.26 -15.66
CA ASP A 107 -20.89 7.75 -17.04
C ASP A 107 -20.32 6.33 -17.24
N GLY A 108 -19.90 5.67 -16.17
CA GLY A 108 -19.33 4.31 -16.22
C GLY A 108 -17.99 4.24 -16.95
N ARG A 109 -17.23 5.35 -17.00
CA ARG A 109 -15.83 5.34 -17.45
C ARG A 109 -14.95 4.50 -16.52
N THR A 110 -13.88 3.94 -17.08
CA THR A 110 -12.87 3.18 -16.34
C THR A 110 -11.48 3.52 -16.88
N ALA A 111 -10.44 3.37 -16.05
CA ALA A 111 -9.06 3.63 -16.45
C ALA A 111 -8.66 2.90 -17.75
N ASP A 112 -9.05 1.63 -17.88
CA ASP A 112 -8.77 0.80 -19.05
C ASP A 112 -9.40 1.33 -20.34
N LYS A 113 -10.59 1.95 -20.26
CA LYS A 113 -11.25 2.55 -21.43
C LYS A 113 -10.54 3.82 -21.88
N ILE A 114 -10.02 4.60 -20.93
CA ILE A 114 -9.32 5.87 -21.21
C ILE A 114 -7.91 5.63 -21.76
N ASN A 115 -7.14 4.72 -21.16
CA ASN A 115 -5.76 4.44 -21.58
C ASN A 115 -5.65 3.68 -22.91
N LYS A 116 -6.75 3.11 -23.43
CA LYS A 116 -6.80 2.46 -24.76
C LYS A 116 -7.24 3.39 -25.89
N GLN A 117 -7.73 4.60 -25.57
CA GLN A 117 -7.94 5.68 -26.53
C GLN A 117 -6.61 6.33 -26.86
#